data_AF-A0A540X3I8-F1
#
_entry.id   AF-A0A540X3I8-F1
#
_cell.length_a   1.000
_cell.length_b   1.000
_cell.length_c   1.000
_cell.angle_alpha   90.00
_cell.angle_beta   90.00
_cell.angle_gamma   90.00
#
_symmetry.space_group_name_H-M   'P 1'
#
loop_
_entity.id
_entity.type
_entity.pdbx_description
1 polymer ?
#
loop_
_entity_poly.entity_id
_entity_poly.type
_entity_poly.pdbx_seq_one_letter_code
_entity_poly.pdbx_strand_id
1 'polypeptide(L)'
;MIRSLCVLCLMVCLTSACSGDSPGDEGPDLQADAGPTDGGSTQGDGGVAGACEPFGRFGAPGTTLTLPGPSANGEMYIPDVQARFPSTNWSTLDRLYIPAGNYTLINLGNLPHRQASRLLVITNTGGQVVIRPNPGSSQGYIWAMSGGSNWVLTGRYDADSGTGHADFPGHRCGAYATSRERYGILSDDLFLGDGHMGLGIGGAHSFELEYLEITRAGFAGLRILREKNSDGTVSPLNDIKLHDLYIHDTASEAIYFGSTQGAPTPLGSNLKVYNNRLVRTGTESLQIQNLGDGTEVHHNVFAYGAIDWRAAFANYQDNNSQAQVRGGTIRFHHNVFVGGAGALLNFFAQPETGDVPLNVEFTDNYFADTLSLGIWFGGTAGAGARFNWERNAFRGLDFGYQGVYPTATDPGVVLSKAGTITAPITLKENRWEGSRRFISGLTGGSGTVGSVTATGNVNGAVTALTFVDTGLPAGTTTRQLERWTDKATLAPGSPEMTYAAGALVMHDGQLYRARVQNTNKPPPANSAQWEHLPVPVDDLRTAPGTEWAQRGVGLLDVAP
;
A
#
# COMPACT_ATOMS: atom_id res chain seq x y z
N MET A 1 -33.07 8.21 15.80
CA MET A 1 -33.41 7.17 14.80
C MET A 1 -32.11 6.55 14.34
N ILE A 2 -31.81 5.36 14.85
CA ILE A 2 -30.55 4.64 14.65
C ILE A 2 -30.88 3.37 13.90
N ARG A 3 -30.29 3.16 12.73
CA ARG A 3 -30.13 1.84 12.12
C ARG A 3 -28.75 1.77 11.48
N SER A 4 -27.83 1.16 12.23
CA SER A 4 -26.65 0.49 11.65
C SER A 4 -27.13 -0.63 10.74
N LEU A 5 -26.65 -0.64 9.51
CA LEU A 5 -26.67 -1.83 8.65
C LEU A 5 -25.33 -1.85 7.91
N CYS A 6 -24.33 -2.51 8.51
CA CYS A 6 -23.15 -2.97 7.79
C CYS A 6 -23.57 -4.21 7.02
N VAL A 7 -23.86 -4.06 5.73
CA VAL A 7 -23.99 -5.18 4.79
C VAL A 7 -22.75 -5.14 3.91
N LEU A 8 -21.79 -6.01 4.23
CA LEU A 8 -20.64 -6.30 3.38
C LEU A 8 -21.00 -7.58 2.61
N CYS A 9 -21.44 -7.43 1.37
CA CYS A 9 -21.65 -8.57 0.47
C CYS A 9 -20.37 -8.81 -0.33
N LEU A 10 -19.68 -9.90 0.00
CA LEU A 10 -18.67 -10.53 -0.85
C LEU A 10 -19.41 -11.26 -1.97
N MET A 11 -19.40 -10.74 -3.20
CA MET A 11 -19.87 -11.50 -4.35
C MET A 11 -18.79 -12.48 -4.81
N VAL A 12 -18.99 -13.76 -4.49
CA VAL A 12 -18.36 -14.89 -5.18
C VAL A 12 -19.24 -15.20 -6.39
N CYS A 13 -18.78 -14.92 -7.61
CA CYS A 13 -19.49 -15.33 -8.82
C CYS A 13 -18.83 -16.58 -9.43
N LEU A 14 -19.63 -17.65 -9.45
CA LEU A 14 -19.38 -18.91 -10.16
C LEU A 14 -19.49 -18.71 -11.67
N THR A 15 -18.65 -19.47 -12.38
CA THR A 15 -18.53 -19.59 -13.84
C THR A 15 -19.79 -20.11 -14.54
N SER A 16 -20.06 -19.64 -15.75
CA SER A 16 -20.78 -20.40 -16.78
C SER A 16 -20.28 -20.06 -18.19
N ALA A 17 -19.83 -21.10 -18.90
CA ALA A 17 -19.37 -21.10 -20.27
C ALA A 17 -20.52 -20.95 -21.29
N CYS A 18 -20.20 -20.42 -22.48
CA CYS A 18 -20.61 -20.95 -23.79
C CYS A 18 -19.95 -20.19 -24.97
N SER A 19 -19.03 -20.89 -25.65
CA SER A 19 -18.78 -21.00 -27.11
C SER A 19 -19.27 -19.93 -28.11
N GLY A 20 -18.39 -19.55 -29.04
CA GLY A 20 -18.77 -19.19 -30.42
C GLY A 20 -17.78 -18.35 -31.24
N ASP A 21 -16.90 -19.04 -31.97
CA ASP A 21 -16.32 -18.74 -33.29
C ASP A 21 -15.45 -17.48 -33.58
N SER A 22 -14.21 -17.77 -34.01
CA SER A 22 -13.29 -16.92 -34.79
C SER A 22 -13.73 -16.82 -36.27
N PRO A 23 -13.17 -15.91 -37.10
CA PRO A 23 -11.85 -16.18 -37.73
C PRO A 23 -10.97 -14.96 -38.10
N GLY A 24 -9.66 -15.22 -38.16
CA GLY A 24 -8.67 -14.62 -39.09
C GLY A 24 -8.26 -13.17 -38.86
N ASP A 25 -7.08 -12.69 -39.22
CA ASP A 25 -5.81 -13.22 -39.71
C ASP A 25 -4.86 -11.98 -39.74
N GLU A 26 -3.56 -12.21 -39.92
CA GLU A 26 -2.52 -11.23 -40.28
C GLU A 26 -1.84 -10.40 -39.16
N GLY A 27 -0.60 -10.82 -38.85
CA GLY A 27 0.44 -9.98 -38.24
C GLY A 27 1.01 -8.93 -39.22
N PRO A 28 1.92 -8.05 -38.76
CA PRO A 28 3.34 -8.40 -38.91
C PRO A 28 4.31 -7.89 -37.82
N ASP A 29 5.45 -8.58 -37.75
CA ASP A 29 6.82 -8.10 -37.54
C ASP A 29 7.16 -7.12 -36.39
N LEU A 30 7.65 -7.69 -35.29
CA LEU A 30 8.44 -6.99 -34.29
C LEU A 30 9.91 -6.93 -34.75
N GLN A 31 10.29 -5.75 -35.25
CA GLN A 31 11.68 -5.39 -35.51
C GLN A 31 12.33 -4.97 -34.19
N ALA A 32 13.39 -5.68 -33.82
CA ALA A 32 14.24 -5.38 -32.69
C ALA A 32 15.05 -4.11 -32.99
N ASP A 33 14.82 -3.04 -32.23
CA ASP A 33 15.67 -1.86 -32.25
C ASP A 33 16.61 -1.84 -31.04
N ALA A 34 17.90 -1.86 -31.39
CA ALA A 34 19.02 -1.71 -30.50
C ALA A 34 19.03 -0.30 -29.90
N GLY A 35 19.37 -0.22 -28.60
CA GLY A 35 19.43 1.04 -27.88
C GLY A 35 20.50 2.00 -28.39
N PRO A 36 20.34 3.31 -28.18
CA PRO A 36 21.43 4.25 -28.31
C PRO A 36 22.18 4.36 -26.97
N THR A 37 23.47 4.07 -27.06
CA THR A 37 24.49 4.54 -26.13
C THR A 37 24.59 6.06 -26.22
N ASP A 38 24.31 6.78 -25.14
CA ASP A 38 24.70 8.18 -25.00
C ASP A 38 25.56 8.38 -23.75
N GLY A 39 26.84 8.68 -24.01
CA GLY A 39 27.73 9.32 -23.06
C GLY A 39 27.49 10.83 -23.10
N GLY A 40 27.23 11.44 -21.95
CA GLY A 40 27.01 12.86 -21.82
C GLY A 40 27.21 13.33 -20.37
N SER A 41 28.27 14.09 -20.18
CA SER A 41 28.78 14.72 -18.96
C SER A 41 27.75 15.31 -17.98
N THR A 42 27.92 14.91 -16.72
CA THR A 42 27.86 15.69 -15.47
C THR A 42 27.45 17.17 -15.56
N GLN A 43 26.29 17.51 -15.01
CA GLN A 43 26.07 18.76 -14.29
C GLN A 43 25.17 18.49 -13.08
N GLY A 44 25.59 18.99 -11.91
CA GLY A 44 25.18 18.47 -10.61
C GLY A 44 23.77 18.82 -10.18
N ASP A 45 23.05 17.80 -9.73
CA ASP A 45 22.00 17.94 -8.74
C ASP A 45 22.58 17.66 -7.36
N GLY A 46 22.55 18.67 -6.50
CA GLY A 46 23.02 18.63 -5.12
C GLY A 46 22.12 17.82 -4.19
N GLY A 47 21.68 16.65 -4.62
CA GLY A 47 21.10 15.64 -3.73
C GLY A 47 22.21 15.13 -2.85
N VAL A 48 22.04 15.22 -1.52
CA VAL A 48 22.92 14.50 -0.59
C VAL A 48 22.84 13.04 -1.00
N ALA A 49 23.94 12.48 -1.51
CA ALA A 49 24.00 11.05 -1.83
C ALA A 49 23.71 10.29 -0.53
N GLY A 50 22.54 9.64 -0.48
CA GLY A 50 22.16 8.84 0.67
C GLY A 50 23.25 7.81 0.93
N ALA A 51 23.60 7.59 2.19
CA ALA A 51 24.54 6.53 2.54
C ALA A 51 23.95 5.21 2.05
N CYS A 52 24.68 4.47 1.21
CA CYS A 52 24.24 3.14 0.81
C CYS A 52 24.16 2.23 2.04
N GLU A 53 23.14 1.39 2.10
CA GLU A 53 23.05 0.35 3.13
C GLU A 53 24.26 -0.60 3.00
N PRO A 54 24.90 -0.96 4.12
CA PRO A 54 26.03 -1.86 4.09
C PRO A 54 25.62 -3.23 3.56
N PHE A 55 26.54 -3.92 2.89
CA PHE A 55 26.37 -5.32 2.54
C PHE A 55 26.56 -6.22 3.78
N GLY A 56 26.14 -7.48 3.64
CA GLY A 56 26.28 -8.52 4.65
C GLY A 56 25.12 -8.63 5.64
N ARG A 57 23.93 -8.09 5.33
CA ARG A 57 22.74 -8.14 6.22
C ARG A 57 22.46 -9.56 6.73
N PHE A 58 22.65 -10.55 5.88
CA PHE A 58 22.33 -11.96 6.17
C PHE A 58 23.56 -12.86 6.20
N GLY A 59 24.77 -12.28 6.15
CA GLY A 59 26.04 -13.00 6.04
C GLY A 59 26.20 -13.85 4.78
N ALA A 60 27.41 -14.34 4.52
CA ALA A 60 27.67 -15.22 3.39
C ALA A 60 26.84 -16.51 3.48
N PRO A 61 26.23 -16.97 2.37
CA PRO A 61 25.38 -18.15 2.39
C PRO A 61 26.22 -19.44 2.53
N GLY A 62 25.82 -20.34 3.45
CA GLY A 62 26.46 -21.63 3.62
C GLY A 62 25.80 -22.73 2.80
N THR A 63 24.52 -23.00 3.08
CA THR A 63 23.72 -24.01 2.40
C THR A 63 22.61 -23.36 1.57
N THR A 64 22.51 -23.77 0.30
CA THR A 64 21.65 -23.11 -0.68
C THR A 64 20.87 -24.13 -1.50
N LEU A 65 19.67 -23.75 -1.94
CA LEU A 65 18.86 -24.49 -2.90
C LEU A 65 18.39 -23.50 -3.96
N THR A 66 18.56 -23.83 -5.23
CA THR A 66 17.99 -23.08 -6.34
C THR A 66 16.76 -23.82 -6.85
N LEU A 67 15.62 -23.14 -6.83
CA LEU A 67 14.37 -23.65 -7.40
C LEU A 67 14.50 -23.82 -8.92
N PRO A 68 13.69 -24.69 -9.56
CA PRO A 68 13.60 -24.70 -11.01
C PRO A 68 13.11 -23.33 -11.50
N GLY A 69 13.62 -22.91 -12.66
CA GLY A 69 13.07 -21.75 -13.38
C GLY A 69 11.64 -22.00 -13.86
N PRO A 70 11.07 -21.06 -14.63
CA PRO A 70 9.71 -21.20 -15.13
C PRO A 70 9.59 -22.46 -16.01
N SER A 71 8.46 -23.15 -15.93
CA SER A 71 8.09 -24.22 -16.85
C SER A 71 7.91 -23.69 -18.28
N ALA A 72 7.64 -24.56 -19.24
CA ALA A 72 7.35 -24.16 -20.63
C ALA A 72 6.16 -23.19 -20.75
N ASN A 73 5.23 -23.20 -19.79
CA ASN A 73 4.08 -22.29 -19.74
C ASN A 73 4.38 -21.00 -18.95
N GLY A 74 5.62 -20.80 -18.50
CA GLY A 74 6.00 -19.67 -17.66
C GLY A 74 5.75 -19.88 -16.16
N GLU A 75 5.21 -21.02 -15.73
CA GLU A 75 4.76 -21.20 -14.35
C GLU A 75 5.83 -21.84 -13.46
N MET A 76 5.91 -21.40 -12.19
CA MET A 76 6.53 -22.15 -11.10
C MET A 76 5.47 -22.51 -10.06
N TYR A 77 4.96 -23.75 -10.12
CA TYR A 77 3.92 -24.25 -9.23
C TYR A 77 4.46 -25.32 -8.29
N ILE A 78 4.81 -24.93 -7.07
CA ILE A 78 5.37 -25.78 -6.02
C ILE A 78 4.56 -25.58 -4.73
N PRO A 79 3.36 -26.20 -4.63
CA PRO A 79 2.48 -26.03 -3.47
C PRO A 79 3.04 -26.68 -2.20
N ASP A 80 3.98 -27.61 -2.33
CA ASP A 80 4.72 -28.19 -1.22
C ASP A 80 6.21 -28.27 -1.55
N VAL A 81 6.97 -27.26 -1.12
CA VAL A 81 8.41 -27.18 -1.40
C VAL A 81 9.20 -28.24 -0.64
N GLN A 82 8.77 -28.63 0.56
CA GLN A 82 9.47 -29.60 1.38
C GLN A 82 9.36 -31.01 0.80
N ALA A 83 8.15 -31.39 0.36
CA ALA A 83 7.93 -32.67 -0.32
C ALA A 83 8.58 -32.71 -1.70
N ARG A 84 8.64 -31.57 -2.41
CA ARG A 84 9.30 -31.50 -3.73
C ARG A 84 10.81 -31.73 -3.65
N PHE A 85 11.45 -31.28 -2.58
CA PHE A 85 12.90 -31.42 -2.37
C PHE A 85 13.21 -32.17 -1.06
N PRO A 86 12.94 -33.49 -0.99
CA PRO A 86 13.02 -34.26 0.26
C PRO A 86 14.45 -34.46 0.77
N SER A 87 15.46 -34.28 -0.09
CA SER A 87 16.87 -34.35 0.29
C SER A 87 17.40 -33.05 0.91
N THR A 88 16.64 -31.96 0.87
CA THR A 88 17.06 -30.67 1.42
C THR A 88 16.87 -30.66 2.92
N ASN A 89 17.93 -30.34 3.67
CA ASN A 89 17.80 -30.09 5.10
C ASN A 89 17.24 -28.68 5.35
N TRP A 90 15.92 -28.59 5.35
CA TRP A 90 15.13 -27.39 5.59
C TRP A 90 15.30 -26.78 6.98
N SER A 91 16.03 -27.40 7.92
CA SER A 91 16.37 -26.79 9.21
C SER A 91 17.69 -26.02 9.17
N THR A 92 18.53 -26.29 8.16
CA THR A 92 19.85 -25.67 8.01
C THR A 92 19.97 -24.78 6.77
N LEU A 93 19.11 -24.95 5.76
CA LEU A 93 19.11 -24.16 4.53
C LEU A 93 19.15 -22.65 4.84
N ASP A 94 20.10 -21.93 4.25
CA ASP A 94 20.33 -20.50 4.48
C ASP A 94 19.72 -19.65 3.34
N ARG A 95 19.79 -20.14 2.09
CA ARG A 95 19.20 -19.48 0.90
C ARG A 95 18.32 -20.41 0.08
N LEU A 96 17.17 -19.89 -0.31
CA LEU A 96 16.32 -20.44 -1.35
C LEU A 96 16.28 -19.45 -2.53
N TYR A 97 16.89 -19.82 -3.64
CA TYR A 97 17.00 -18.97 -4.81
C TYR A 97 15.86 -19.22 -5.81
N ILE A 98 15.26 -18.12 -6.28
CA ILE A 98 14.37 -18.08 -7.44
C ILE A 98 15.20 -17.62 -8.65
N PRO A 99 15.40 -18.44 -9.69
CA PRO A 99 16.14 -18.02 -10.87
C PRO A 99 15.49 -16.82 -11.56
N ALA A 100 16.30 -15.92 -12.11
CA ALA A 100 15.81 -14.86 -12.98
C ALA A 100 15.01 -15.41 -14.16
N GLY A 101 14.01 -14.65 -14.59
CA GLY A 101 13.13 -15.05 -15.68
C GLY A 101 11.77 -14.37 -15.62
N ASN A 102 11.00 -14.57 -16.68
CA ASN A 102 9.60 -14.17 -16.76
C ASN A 102 8.73 -15.35 -16.35
N TYR A 103 7.94 -15.15 -15.30
CA TYR A 103 7.01 -16.12 -14.75
C TYR A 103 5.59 -15.64 -15.03
N THR A 104 4.72 -16.52 -15.52
CA THR A 104 3.29 -16.24 -15.61
C THR A 104 2.59 -16.42 -14.28
N LEU A 105 3.14 -17.28 -13.42
CA LEU A 105 2.68 -17.55 -12.07
C LEU A 105 3.81 -18.08 -11.19
N ILE A 106 3.80 -17.69 -9.92
CA ILE A 106 4.56 -18.33 -8.85
C ILE A 106 3.62 -18.80 -7.74
N ASN A 107 3.60 -20.09 -7.44
CA ASN A 107 3.02 -20.64 -6.22
C ASN A 107 4.09 -21.40 -5.44
N LEU A 108 4.42 -20.91 -4.24
CA LEU A 108 5.41 -21.52 -3.37
C LEU A 108 4.80 -21.78 -1.98
N GLY A 109 4.41 -23.02 -1.73
CA GLY A 109 3.72 -23.42 -0.50
C GLY A 109 4.51 -24.37 0.39
N ASN A 110 3.97 -24.57 1.59
CA ASN A 110 4.54 -25.38 2.66
C ASN A 110 5.99 -24.97 3.02
N LEU A 111 6.26 -23.67 3.12
CA LEU A 111 7.55 -23.18 3.62
C LEU A 111 7.83 -23.73 5.04
N PRO A 112 9.10 -23.98 5.40
CA PRO A 112 9.43 -24.59 6.69
C PRO A 112 9.19 -23.64 7.87
N HIS A 113 8.88 -24.22 9.03
CA HIS A 113 8.98 -23.51 10.30
C HIS A 113 10.43 -23.51 10.78
N ARG A 114 10.99 -22.32 11.01
CA ARG A 114 12.39 -22.11 11.39
C ARG A 114 12.50 -21.52 12.79
N GLN A 115 13.68 -21.61 13.38
CA GLN A 115 14.01 -20.84 14.59
C GLN A 115 14.36 -19.40 14.19
N ALA A 116 14.01 -18.41 15.03
CA ALA A 116 14.29 -16.99 14.77
C ALA A 116 15.79 -16.69 14.59
N SER A 117 16.67 -17.46 15.24
CA SER A 117 18.13 -17.37 15.08
C SER A 117 18.66 -17.97 13.77
N ARG A 118 17.80 -18.57 12.95
CA ARG A 118 18.18 -19.32 11.74
C ARG A 118 17.16 -19.10 10.62
N LEU A 119 17.03 -17.86 10.19
CA LEU A 119 16.11 -17.44 9.12
C LEU A 119 16.38 -18.20 7.82
N LEU A 120 15.31 -18.49 7.06
CA LEU A 120 15.43 -18.85 5.64
C LEU A 120 15.32 -17.58 4.79
N VAL A 121 16.33 -17.25 3.99
CA VAL A 121 16.24 -16.10 3.06
C VAL A 121 15.87 -16.61 1.66
N ILE A 122 14.78 -16.08 1.13
CA ILE A 122 14.22 -16.37 -0.19
C ILE A 122 14.49 -15.15 -1.07
N THR A 123 15.19 -15.33 -2.19
CA THR A 123 15.65 -14.21 -3.03
C THR A 123 15.84 -14.61 -4.49
N ASN A 124 15.91 -13.64 -5.38
CA ASN A 124 16.25 -13.86 -6.78
C ASN A 124 17.75 -14.17 -6.97
N THR A 125 18.10 -14.87 -8.06
CA THR A 125 19.49 -15.09 -8.49
C THR A 125 19.64 -14.98 -10.00
N GLY A 126 20.79 -14.49 -10.48
CA GLY A 126 21.12 -14.40 -11.91
C GLY A 126 20.40 -13.30 -12.69
N GLY A 127 19.73 -12.36 -12.02
CA GLY A 127 18.96 -11.27 -12.64
C GLY A 127 17.63 -11.02 -11.92
N GLN A 128 16.66 -10.43 -12.63
CA GLN A 128 15.33 -10.12 -12.10
C GLN A 128 14.35 -11.28 -12.25
N VAL A 129 13.50 -11.46 -11.24
CA VAL A 129 12.29 -12.29 -11.32
C VAL A 129 11.12 -11.37 -11.66
N VAL A 130 10.50 -11.56 -12.82
CA VAL A 130 9.31 -10.82 -13.24
C VAL A 130 8.13 -11.78 -13.25
N ILE A 131 7.07 -11.46 -12.51
CA ILE A 131 5.84 -12.24 -12.46
C ILE A 131 4.77 -11.45 -13.20
N ARG A 132 4.42 -11.89 -14.40
CA ARG A 132 3.49 -11.22 -15.30
C ARG A 132 2.65 -12.27 -16.04
N PRO A 133 1.33 -12.31 -15.85
CA PRO A 133 0.47 -13.29 -16.50
C PRO A 133 0.37 -12.99 -18.00
N ASN A 134 -0.02 -14.00 -18.78
CA ASN A 134 -0.38 -13.80 -20.18
C ASN A 134 -1.69 -13.01 -20.29
N PRO A 135 -1.86 -12.15 -21.31
CA PRO A 135 -3.13 -11.49 -21.60
C PRO A 135 -4.28 -12.51 -21.69
N GLY A 136 -5.40 -12.19 -21.03
CA GLY A 136 -6.59 -13.05 -20.97
C GLY A 136 -6.50 -14.25 -20.01
N SER A 137 -5.44 -14.37 -19.19
CA SER A 137 -5.40 -15.38 -18.12
C SER A 137 -6.54 -15.18 -17.12
N SER A 138 -7.10 -16.29 -16.62
CA SER A 138 -8.20 -16.32 -15.64
C SER A 138 -7.75 -16.82 -14.25
N GLN A 139 -6.43 -16.85 -14.02
CA GLN A 139 -5.85 -17.28 -12.75
C GLN A 139 -6.13 -16.24 -11.66
N GLY A 140 -6.82 -16.60 -10.59
CA GLY A 140 -7.20 -15.66 -9.52
C GLY A 140 -6.05 -15.11 -8.65
N TYR A 141 -4.79 -15.46 -8.95
CA TYR A 141 -3.57 -14.91 -8.36
C TYR A 141 -2.39 -15.15 -9.30
N ILE A 142 -1.41 -14.25 -9.29
CA ILE A 142 -0.16 -14.40 -10.07
C ILE A 142 1.03 -14.81 -9.19
N TRP A 143 0.96 -14.49 -7.90
CA TRP A 143 1.98 -14.87 -6.92
C TRP A 143 1.36 -15.23 -5.58
N ALA A 144 1.61 -16.46 -5.13
CA ALA A 144 1.19 -16.96 -3.83
C ALA A 144 2.37 -17.58 -3.09
N MET A 145 2.46 -17.27 -1.80
CA MET A 145 3.38 -17.92 -0.86
C MET A 145 2.62 -18.39 0.37
N SER A 146 2.98 -19.57 0.89
CA SER A 146 2.29 -20.08 2.07
C SER A 146 3.10 -20.93 3.02
N GLY A 147 2.68 -20.90 4.29
CA GLY A 147 3.21 -21.71 5.37
C GLY A 147 4.50 -21.17 6.01
N GLY A 148 4.92 -21.86 7.06
CA GLY A 148 6.22 -21.65 7.69
C GLY A 148 6.31 -20.42 8.58
N SER A 149 7.52 -20.26 9.12
CA SER A 149 7.88 -19.12 9.97
C SER A 149 9.37 -18.88 9.98
N ASN A 150 9.76 -17.66 10.34
CA ASN A 150 11.14 -17.20 10.42
C ASN A 150 11.83 -17.29 9.06
N TRP A 151 11.23 -16.64 8.05
CA TRP A 151 11.78 -16.49 6.71
C TRP A 151 11.72 -15.04 6.24
N VAL A 152 12.59 -14.68 5.31
CA VAL A 152 12.66 -13.37 4.66
C VAL A 152 12.48 -13.56 3.17
N LEU A 153 11.62 -12.77 2.53
CA LEU A 153 11.55 -12.63 1.08
C LEU A 153 12.14 -11.28 0.69
N THR A 154 13.19 -11.31 -0.12
CA THR A 154 13.95 -10.10 -0.46
C THR A 154 14.37 -10.06 -1.93
N GLY A 155 14.11 -8.92 -2.57
CA GLY A 155 14.70 -8.56 -3.87
C GLY A 155 15.97 -7.69 -3.74
N ARG A 156 16.47 -7.48 -2.52
CA ARG A 156 17.61 -6.60 -2.23
C ARG A 156 18.90 -7.16 -2.83
N TYR A 157 19.63 -6.31 -3.55
CA TYR A 157 21.00 -6.60 -3.92
C TYR A 157 21.95 -6.46 -2.73
N ASP A 158 22.59 -7.57 -2.35
CA ASP A 158 23.63 -7.63 -1.33
C ASP A 158 24.63 -8.72 -1.70
N ALA A 159 25.80 -8.29 -2.19
CA ALA A 159 26.83 -9.19 -2.70
C ALA A 159 27.41 -10.11 -1.62
N ASP A 160 27.60 -9.59 -0.40
CA ASP A 160 28.15 -10.38 0.72
C ASP A 160 27.11 -11.37 1.25
N SER A 161 25.82 -11.01 1.20
CA SER A 161 24.73 -11.92 1.57
C SER A 161 24.35 -12.93 0.48
N GLY A 162 24.85 -12.73 -0.73
CA GLY A 162 24.49 -13.49 -1.92
C GLY A 162 23.01 -13.37 -2.27
N THR A 163 22.43 -12.16 -2.22
CA THR A 163 21.02 -11.89 -2.56
C THR A 163 20.91 -10.87 -3.69
N GLY A 164 19.84 -10.95 -4.48
CA GLY A 164 19.56 -10.01 -5.56
C GLY A 164 20.58 -10.01 -6.70
N HIS A 165 20.57 -8.94 -7.49
CA HIS A 165 21.48 -8.75 -8.62
C HIS A 165 21.85 -7.27 -8.78
N ALA A 166 23.08 -6.96 -9.17
CA ALA A 166 23.61 -5.59 -9.20
C ALA A 166 22.84 -4.67 -10.17
N ASP A 167 22.33 -5.22 -11.27
CA ASP A 167 21.55 -4.47 -12.27
C ASP A 167 20.14 -4.11 -11.77
N PHE A 168 19.66 -4.80 -10.74
CA PHE A 168 18.35 -4.64 -10.13
C PHE A 168 18.46 -4.31 -8.62
N PRO A 169 19.03 -3.15 -8.26
CA PRO A 169 19.25 -2.77 -6.87
C PRO A 169 18.03 -2.17 -6.16
N GLY A 170 16.90 -1.98 -6.87
CA GLY A 170 15.75 -1.24 -6.37
C GLY A 170 16.11 0.22 -6.08
N HIS A 171 15.72 0.71 -4.90
CA HIS A 171 16.02 2.08 -4.43
C HIS A 171 17.27 2.18 -3.56
N ARG A 172 18.10 1.12 -3.49
CA ARG A 172 19.34 1.11 -2.70
C ARG A 172 20.17 2.36 -2.97
N CYS A 173 20.85 2.88 -1.94
CA CYS A 173 21.60 4.16 -2.02
C CYS A 173 20.73 5.38 -2.35
N GLY A 174 19.44 5.35 -1.97
CA GLY A 174 18.52 6.46 -2.23
C GLY A 174 18.14 6.64 -3.71
N ALA A 175 18.27 5.62 -4.55
CA ALA A 175 17.99 5.65 -5.99
C ALA A 175 16.48 5.65 -6.33
N TYR A 176 15.64 6.26 -5.50
CA TYR A 176 14.18 6.21 -5.58
C TYR A 176 13.64 6.64 -6.96
N ALA A 177 14.13 7.75 -7.51
CA ALA A 177 13.70 8.27 -8.82
C ALA A 177 13.94 7.33 -10.02
N THR A 178 14.84 6.34 -9.87
CA THR A 178 15.21 5.41 -10.96
C THR A 178 14.94 3.95 -10.60
N SER A 179 14.22 3.72 -9.51
CA SER A 179 14.04 2.38 -8.92
C SER A 179 12.93 1.54 -9.55
N ARG A 180 12.02 2.16 -10.29
CA ARG A 180 10.91 1.47 -10.98
C ARG A 180 11.45 0.44 -11.96
N GLU A 181 10.89 -0.76 -11.94
CA GLU A 181 11.33 -1.97 -12.66
C GLU A 181 12.77 -2.41 -12.36
N ARG A 182 13.41 -1.85 -11.32
CA ARG A 182 14.78 -2.19 -10.92
C ARG A 182 14.85 -3.00 -9.64
N TYR A 183 13.75 -3.45 -9.08
CA TYR A 183 13.76 -4.36 -7.94
C TYR A 183 14.08 -5.79 -8.39
N GLY A 184 14.78 -6.57 -7.55
CA GLY A 184 15.15 -7.96 -7.88
C GLY A 184 13.93 -8.87 -8.14
N ILE A 185 12.78 -8.53 -7.56
CA ILE A 185 11.51 -9.22 -7.78
C ILE A 185 10.43 -8.17 -8.10
N LEU A 186 9.81 -8.31 -9.27
CA LEU A 186 8.72 -7.47 -9.77
C LEU A 186 7.47 -8.35 -9.98
N SER A 187 6.37 -7.98 -9.35
CA SER A 187 5.04 -8.54 -9.61
C SER A 187 4.19 -7.55 -10.37
N ASP A 188 3.65 -7.96 -11.51
CA ASP A 188 2.96 -7.08 -12.44
C ASP A 188 1.78 -7.79 -13.11
N ASP A 189 0.58 -7.56 -12.56
CA ASP A 189 -0.65 -8.25 -12.99
C ASP A 189 -1.31 -7.59 -14.20
N LEU A 190 -0.80 -6.47 -14.72
CA LEU A 190 -1.33 -5.78 -15.89
C LEU A 190 -2.83 -5.39 -15.78
N PHE A 191 -3.37 -5.28 -14.57
CA PHE A 191 -4.81 -5.15 -14.29
C PHE A 191 -5.66 -6.24 -14.96
N LEU A 192 -5.13 -7.47 -15.04
CA LEU A 192 -5.71 -8.54 -15.84
C LEU A 192 -7.12 -8.95 -15.40
N GLY A 193 -7.42 -8.91 -14.09
CA GLY A 193 -8.72 -9.32 -13.58
C GLY A 193 -9.06 -8.73 -12.22
N ASP A 194 -10.34 -8.40 -12.05
CA ASP A 194 -10.88 -7.97 -10.76
C ASP A 194 -10.59 -9.03 -9.69
N GLY A 195 -10.07 -8.60 -8.53
CA GLY A 195 -9.82 -9.50 -7.40
C GLY A 195 -8.43 -10.14 -7.38
N HIS A 196 -7.60 -9.95 -8.41
CA HIS A 196 -6.24 -10.47 -8.44
C HIS A 196 -5.34 -9.77 -7.42
N MET A 197 -4.55 -10.56 -6.70
CA MET A 197 -3.56 -10.07 -5.75
C MET A 197 -2.17 -10.10 -6.41
N GLY A 198 -1.40 -9.02 -6.25
CA GLY A 198 -0.01 -9.00 -6.68
C GLY A 198 0.83 -10.05 -5.95
N LEU A 199 0.73 -10.11 -4.62
CA LEU A 199 1.29 -11.16 -3.76
C LEU A 199 0.27 -11.57 -2.69
N GLY A 200 -0.11 -12.84 -2.67
CA GLY A 200 -0.89 -13.44 -1.59
C GLY A 200 -0.02 -14.25 -0.62
N ILE A 201 -0.11 -13.97 0.68
CA ILE A 201 0.52 -14.77 1.73
C ILE A 201 -0.54 -15.38 2.64
N GLY A 202 -0.49 -16.71 2.78
CA GLY A 202 -1.41 -17.47 3.63
C GLY A 202 -0.68 -18.43 4.57
N GLY A 203 -1.23 -18.67 5.76
CA GLY A 203 -0.71 -19.71 6.68
C GLY A 203 0.70 -19.49 7.24
N ALA A 204 1.32 -18.32 7.02
CA ALA A 204 2.67 -17.97 7.50
C ALA A 204 2.62 -16.97 8.66
N HIS A 205 3.63 -16.98 9.54
CA HIS A 205 3.85 -15.97 10.58
C HIS A 205 5.34 -15.75 10.80
N SER A 206 5.74 -14.71 11.52
CA SER A 206 7.15 -14.42 11.80
C SER A 206 8.00 -14.31 10.53
N PHE A 207 7.61 -13.43 9.59
CA PHE A 207 8.30 -13.28 8.32
C PHE A 207 8.56 -11.81 7.97
N GLU A 208 9.48 -11.59 7.04
CA GLU A 208 9.88 -10.27 6.58
C GLU A 208 9.78 -10.18 5.06
N LEU A 209 9.20 -9.10 4.55
CA LEU A 209 9.21 -8.76 3.13
C LEU A 209 9.98 -7.46 2.95
N GLU A 210 10.96 -7.47 2.05
CA GLU A 210 11.72 -6.27 1.70
C GLU A 210 12.11 -6.20 0.22
N TYR A 211 12.30 -4.97 -0.29
CA TYR A 211 12.81 -4.74 -1.63
C TYR A 211 12.01 -5.48 -2.72
N LEU A 212 10.68 -5.34 -2.68
CA LEU A 212 9.78 -5.87 -3.71
C LEU A 212 9.07 -4.72 -4.43
N GLU A 213 8.86 -4.91 -5.73
CA GLU A 213 7.98 -4.05 -6.52
C GLU A 213 6.71 -4.81 -6.90
N ILE A 214 5.56 -4.21 -6.64
CA ILE A 214 4.26 -4.75 -7.01
C ILE A 214 3.47 -3.66 -7.72
N THR A 215 3.07 -3.92 -8.96
CA THR A 215 2.38 -2.94 -9.79
C THR A 215 1.19 -3.52 -10.51
N ARG A 216 0.22 -2.67 -10.87
CA ARG A 216 -0.92 -3.04 -11.74
C ARG A 216 -1.70 -4.25 -11.23
N ALA A 217 -1.79 -4.44 -9.92
CA ALA A 217 -2.62 -5.48 -9.32
C ALA A 217 -4.11 -5.18 -9.57
N GLY A 218 -4.87 -6.19 -10.02
CA GLY A 218 -6.31 -6.09 -10.28
C GLY A 218 -7.20 -5.96 -9.02
N PHE A 219 -6.64 -6.09 -7.82
CA PHE A 219 -7.27 -5.69 -6.56
C PHE A 219 -6.22 -5.13 -5.59
N ALA A 220 -5.68 -5.98 -4.70
CA ALA A 220 -4.68 -5.55 -3.72
C ALA A 220 -3.27 -5.90 -4.19
N GLY A 221 -2.31 -5.01 -3.98
CA GLY A 221 -0.90 -5.30 -4.23
C GLY A 221 -0.40 -6.47 -3.38
N LEU A 222 -0.55 -6.38 -2.07
CA LEU A 222 -0.15 -7.39 -1.10
C LEU A 222 -1.35 -7.78 -0.24
N ARG A 223 -1.68 -9.07 -0.19
CA ARG A 223 -2.69 -9.61 0.71
C ARG A 223 -2.08 -10.61 1.68
N ILE A 224 -2.14 -10.28 2.97
CA ILE A 224 -1.73 -11.18 4.06
C ILE A 224 -2.97 -11.50 4.88
N LEU A 225 -3.41 -12.76 4.80
CA LEU A 225 -4.57 -13.23 5.55
C LEU A 225 -4.28 -14.56 6.22
N ARG A 226 -5.07 -14.84 7.25
CA ARG A 226 -5.06 -16.11 7.93
C ARG A 226 -6.50 -16.51 8.20
N GLU A 227 -6.87 -17.67 7.66
CA GLU A 227 -8.20 -18.22 7.88
C GLU A 227 -8.29 -18.82 9.29
N LYS A 228 -9.54 -18.93 9.76
CA LYS A 228 -9.87 -19.69 10.96
C LYS A 228 -9.56 -21.16 10.69
N ASN A 229 -8.96 -21.84 11.66
CA ASN A 229 -8.73 -23.28 11.59
C ASN A 229 -10.08 -24.01 11.58
N SER A 230 -10.10 -25.25 11.08
CA SER A 230 -11.31 -26.08 10.99
C SER A 230 -11.97 -26.36 12.34
N ASP A 231 -11.19 -26.34 13.43
CA ASP A 231 -11.66 -26.47 14.82
C ASP A 231 -12.23 -25.18 15.40
N GLY A 232 -12.20 -24.10 14.62
CA GLY A 232 -12.68 -22.80 15.02
C GLY A 232 -11.68 -21.94 15.81
N THR A 233 -10.44 -22.39 15.97
CA THR A 233 -9.37 -21.55 16.53
C THR A 233 -8.82 -20.60 15.48
N VAL A 234 -8.21 -19.50 15.90
CA VAL A 234 -7.56 -18.56 14.98
C VAL A 234 -6.12 -18.40 15.39
N SER A 235 -5.21 -18.88 14.54
CA SER A 235 -3.79 -18.70 14.78
C SER A 235 -3.43 -17.21 14.62
N PRO A 236 -2.55 -16.63 15.47
CA PRO A 236 -2.21 -15.21 15.41
C PRO A 236 -1.42 -14.86 14.14
N LEU A 237 -1.44 -13.59 13.72
CA LEU A 237 -0.69 -13.11 12.56
C LEU A 237 0.47 -12.23 13.04
N ASN A 238 1.45 -12.83 13.72
CA ASN A 238 2.45 -12.12 14.53
C ASN A 238 3.85 -12.06 13.92
N ASP A 239 4.64 -11.09 14.42
CA ASP A 239 6.07 -10.91 14.16
C ASP A 239 6.41 -10.67 12.69
N ILE A 240 5.57 -9.90 12.00
CA ILE A 240 5.70 -9.63 10.57
C ILE A 240 6.36 -8.28 10.36
N LYS A 241 7.28 -8.20 9.39
CA LYS A 241 7.90 -6.95 8.97
C LYS A 241 7.66 -6.73 7.48
N LEU A 242 7.14 -5.56 7.14
CA LEU A 242 6.87 -5.12 5.77
C LEU A 242 7.60 -3.80 5.57
N HIS A 243 8.70 -3.81 4.82
CA HIS A 243 9.47 -2.60 4.62
C HIS A 243 10.15 -2.51 3.27
N ASP A 244 10.52 -1.30 2.86
CA ASP A 244 11.21 -1.08 1.58
C ASP A 244 10.43 -1.61 0.36
N LEU A 245 9.10 -1.71 0.50
CA LEU A 245 8.19 -2.13 -0.57
C LEU A 245 7.80 -0.94 -1.43
N TYR A 246 7.73 -1.16 -2.73
CA TYR A 246 7.17 -0.22 -3.69
C TYR A 246 5.95 -0.86 -4.34
N ILE A 247 4.78 -0.50 -3.81
CA ILE A 247 3.50 -1.01 -4.30
C ILE A 247 2.76 0.16 -4.92
N HIS A 248 2.49 0.08 -6.22
CA HIS A 248 1.91 1.20 -6.93
C HIS A 248 0.93 0.80 -8.02
N ASP A 249 0.10 1.75 -8.44
CA ASP A 249 -0.84 1.55 -9.54
C ASP A 249 -1.71 0.31 -9.32
N THR A 250 -2.40 0.20 -8.19
CA THR A 250 -3.29 -0.95 -7.89
C THR A 250 -4.75 -0.60 -8.13
N ALA A 251 -5.55 -1.57 -8.57
CA ALA A 251 -6.97 -1.36 -8.85
C ALA A 251 -7.78 -1.01 -7.59
N SER A 252 -7.38 -1.57 -6.44
CA SER A 252 -8.00 -1.36 -5.14
C SER A 252 -6.91 -0.99 -4.13
N GLU A 253 -6.59 -1.85 -3.16
CA GLU A 253 -5.65 -1.52 -2.11
C GLU A 253 -4.17 -1.71 -2.49
N ALA A 254 -3.22 -1.09 -1.79
CA ALA A 254 -1.82 -1.53 -1.88
C ALA A 254 -1.54 -2.68 -0.91
N ILE A 255 -1.85 -2.50 0.38
CA ILE A 255 -1.72 -3.57 1.38
C ILE A 255 -3.07 -3.88 2.01
N TYR A 256 -3.46 -5.16 1.97
CA TYR A 256 -4.54 -5.75 2.74
C TYR A 256 -3.94 -6.72 3.77
N PHE A 257 -4.05 -6.40 5.06
CA PHE A 257 -3.57 -7.24 6.16
C PHE A 257 -4.70 -7.58 7.13
N GLY A 258 -4.77 -8.86 7.51
CA GLY A 258 -5.74 -9.35 8.50
C GLY A 258 -7.03 -9.78 7.86
N SER A 259 -8.17 -9.49 8.51
CA SER A 259 -9.49 -9.93 8.06
C SER A 259 -10.56 -8.91 8.44
N THR A 260 -11.43 -8.56 7.50
CA THR A 260 -12.68 -7.80 7.72
C THR A 260 -13.85 -8.68 8.18
N GLN A 261 -13.65 -10.00 8.30
CA GLN A 261 -14.73 -10.92 8.67
C GLN A 261 -15.10 -10.80 10.16
N GLY A 262 -16.28 -11.30 10.52
CA GLY A 262 -16.74 -11.31 11.90
C GLY A 262 -15.84 -12.13 12.81
N ALA A 263 -15.75 -11.71 14.08
CA ALA A 263 -14.96 -12.37 15.12
C ALA A 263 -15.27 -13.87 15.26
N PRO A 264 -14.30 -14.71 15.69
CA PRO A 264 -12.93 -14.32 16.06
C PRO A 264 -12.04 -14.09 14.82
N THR A 265 -11.20 -13.06 14.88
CA THR A 265 -10.22 -12.74 13.83
C THR A 265 -8.78 -13.01 14.28
N PRO A 266 -7.81 -13.16 13.34
CA PRO A 266 -6.40 -13.31 13.70
C PRO A 266 -5.87 -12.02 14.31
N LEU A 267 -5.38 -12.07 15.55
CA LEU A 267 -4.71 -10.93 16.18
C LEU A 267 -3.31 -10.78 15.56
N GLY A 268 -3.04 -9.60 14.99
CA GLY A 268 -1.76 -9.25 14.38
C GLY A 268 -0.86 -8.48 15.34
N SER A 269 -0.08 -9.17 16.17
CA SER A 269 0.85 -8.54 17.13
C SER A 269 2.26 -8.42 16.57
N ASN A 270 3.02 -7.43 17.04
CA ASN A 270 4.39 -7.16 16.62
C ASN A 270 4.53 -7.03 15.09
N LEU A 271 3.53 -6.41 14.44
CA LEU A 271 3.60 -6.04 13.03
C LEU A 271 4.43 -4.75 12.89
N LYS A 272 5.42 -4.76 12.01
CA LYS A 272 6.20 -3.57 11.64
C LYS A 272 5.93 -3.24 10.18
N VAL A 273 5.46 -2.04 9.90
CA VAL A 273 5.25 -1.52 8.53
C VAL A 273 6.01 -0.24 8.39
N TYR A 274 7.11 -0.22 7.63
CA TYR A 274 7.94 0.96 7.54
C TYR A 274 8.69 1.15 6.24
N ASN A 275 9.06 2.39 5.92
CA ASN A 275 9.82 2.74 4.72
C ASN A 275 9.18 2.25 3.40
N ASN A 276 7.85 2.14 3.35
CA ASN A 276 7.13 1.72 2.16
C ASN A 276 6.65 2.92 1.33
N ARG A 277 6.65 2.76 0.01
CA ARG A 277 5.98 3.63 -0.96
C ARG A 277 4.72 2.92 -1.45
N LEU A 278 3.56 3.36 -0.97
CA LEU A 278 2.25 2.85 -1.39
C LEU A 278 1.55 3.95 -2.19
N VAL A 279 1.46 3.78 -3.52
CA VAL A 279 1.28 4.92 -4.44
C VAL A 279 0.19 4.68 -5.49
N ARG A 280 -0.70 5.64 -5.73
CA ARG A 280 -1.73 5.56 -6.80
C ARG A 280 -2.62 4.31 -6.70
N THR A 281 -3.20 4.11 -5.53
CA THR A 281 -4.13 3.01 -5.27
C THR A 281 -5.55 3.42 -5.64
N GLY A 282 -6.32 2.52 -6.25
CA GLY A 282 -7.70 2.81 -6.61
C GLY A 282 -8.58 3.09 -5.40
N THR A 283 -8.33 2.38 -4.29
CA THR A 283 -8.95 2.60 -2.98
C THR A 283 -7.85 2.80 -1.92
N GLU A 284 -7.94 2.20 -0.73
CA GLU A 284 -7.02 2.39 0.38
C GLU A 284 -5.57 1.99 0.05
N SER A 285 -4.63 2.91 0.22
CA SER A 285 -3.19 2.60 0.19
C SER A 285 -2.81 1.60 1.29
N LEU A 286 -3.46 1.70 2.45
CA LEU A 286 -3.22 0.78 3.57
C LEU A 286 -4.54 0.35 4.18
N GLN A 287 -4.83 -0.95 4.17
CA GLN A 287 -5.90 -1.56 4.94
C GLN A 287 -5.34 -2.62 5.87
N ILE A 288 -5.16 -2.26 7.14
CA ILE A 288 -4.58 -3.16 8.15
C ILE A 288 -5.56 -3.38 9.30
N GLN A 289 -5.73 -4.64 9.70
CA GLN A 289 -6.79 -5.01 10.62
C GLN A 289 -6.32 -5.90 11.76
N ASN A 290 -7.10 -5.87 12.84
CA ASN A 290 -6.90 -6.69 14.03
C ASN A 290 -5.52 -6.54 14.67
N LEU A 291 -4.99 -5.32 14.70
CA LEU A 291 -3.65 -5.05 15.21
C LEU A 291 -3.57 -5.25 16.73
N GLY A 292 -2.49 -5.88 17.16
CA GLY A 292 -2.17 -6.22 18.54
C GLY A 292 -0.91 -5.53 19.05
N ASP A 293 -0.50 -5.91 20.26
CA ASP A 293 0.63 -5.35 21.00
C ASP A 293 1.95 -5.37 20.19
N GLY A 294 2.76 -4.33 20.34
CA GLY A 294 4.07 -4.19 19.68
C GLY A 294 4.00 -3.70 18.24
N THR A 295 2.81 -3.47 17.69
CA THR A 295 2.64 -3.00 16.31
C THR A 295 3.14 -1.57 16.11
N GLU A 296 3.82 -1.33 15.00
CA GLU A 296 4.39 -0.04 14.64
C GLU A 296 4.26 0.19 13.13
N VAL A 297 3.66 1.32 12.75
CA VAL A 297 3.54 1.78 11.36
C VAL A 297 4.25 3.11 11.27
N HIS A 298 5.40 3.16 10.60
CA HIS A 298 6.21 4.37 10.63
C HIS A 298 7.02 4.65 9.36
N HIS A 299 7.28 5.93 9.10
CA HIS A 299 8.14 6.33 7.98
C HIS A 299 7.67 5.78 6.62
N ASN A 300 6.35 5.64 6.43
CA ASN A 300 5.76 5.26 5.15
C ASN A 300 5.23 6.49 4.42
N VAL A 301 5.13 6.37 3.10
CA VAL A 301 4.41 7.33 2.26
C VAL A 301 3.24 6.62 1.60
N PHE A 302 2.03 7.07 1.96
CA PHE A 302 0.75 6.67 1.40
C PHE A 302 0.25 7.79 0.49
N ALA A 303 0.65 7.76 -0.78
CA ALA A 303 0.47 8.88 -1.69
C ALA A 303 -0.48 8.57 -2.84
N TYR A 304 -1.36 9.54 -3.14
CA TYR A 304 -2.38 9.36 -4.18
C TYR A 304 -3.23 8.12 -3.89
N GLY A 305 -3.64 7.97 -2.63
CA GLY A 305 -4.60 6.94 -2.24
C GLY A 305 -6.01 7.27 -2.74
N ALA A 306 -6.80 6.24 -3.00
CA ALA A 306 -8.16 6.31 -3.48
C ALA A 306 -8.39 7.20 -4.71
N ILE A 307 -7.56 7.02 -5.75
CA ILE A 307 -7.73 7.78 -7.00
C ILE A 307 -9.00 7.39 -7.77
N ASP A 308 -9.61 6.24 -7.47
CA ASP A 308 -10.85 5.75 -8.10
C ASP A 308 -12.12 6.16 -7.35
N TRP A 309 -12.05 7.15 -6.46
CA TRP A 309 -13.15 7.61 -5.62
C TRP A 309 -14.46 7.98 -6.34
N ARG A 310 -14.44 8.19 -7.66
CA ARG A 310 -15.66 8.45 -8.45
C ARG A 310 -16.41 7.17 -8.80
N ALA A 311 -15.69 6.07 -8.92
CA ALA A 311 -16.21 4.80 -9.39
C ALA A 311 -15.77 3.60 -8.52
N ALA A 312 -15.40 3.85 -7.25
CA ALA A 312 -15.00 2.81 -6.32
C ALA A 312 -16.03 1.66 -6.26
N PHE A 313 -15.56 0.45 -5.97
CA PHE A 313 -16.40 -0.75 -6.04
C PHE A 313 -17.53 -0.78 -5.00
N ALA A 314 -17.44 0.04 -3.95
CA ALA A 314 -18.51 0.23 -2.97
C ALA A 314 -18.42 1.61 -2.30
N ASN A 315 -19.52 2.01 -1.67
CA ASN A 315 -19.57 3.23 -0.87
C ASN A 315 -18.53 3.18 0.25
N TYR A 316 -17.86 4.32 0.46
CA TYR A 316 -16.83 4.52 1.48
C TYR A 316 -15.57 3.67 1.28
N GLN A 317 -15.32 3.15 0.08
CA GLN A 317 -14.06 2.51 -0.32
C GLN A 317 -13.19 3.49 -1.11
N ASP A 318 -13.03 4.68 -0.54
CA ASP A 318 -12.35 5.81 -1.16
C ASP A 318 -11.57 6.64 -0.13
N ASN A 319 -11.13 5.97 0.93
CA ASN A 319 -10.24 6.51 1.93
C ASN A 319 -8.78 6.29 1.51
N ASN A 320 -7.86 7.10 2.03
CA ASN A 320 -6.44 6.84 1.85
C ASN A 320 -6.01 5.59 2.64
N SER A 321 -6.39 5.51 3.91
CA SER A 321 -5.95 4.43 4.79
C SER A 321 -7.05 4.00 5.76
N GLN A 322 -6.98 2.74 6.17
CA GLN A 322 -7.83 2.14 7.18
C GLN A 322 -7.00 1.30 8.15
N ALA A 323 -7.21 1.51 9.45
CA ALA A 323 -6.57 0.74 10.51
C ALA A 323 -7.58 0.30 11.56
N GLN A 324 -7.57 -0.98 11.93
CA GLN A 324 -8.36 -1.52 13.04
C GLN A 324 -7.44 -2.14 14.10
N VAL A 325 -7.64 -1.76 15.36
CA VAL A 325 -6.85 -2.19 16.51
C VAL A 325 -7.70 -2.97 17.51
N ARG A 326 -7.06 -3.90 18.22
CA ARG A 326 -7.72 -4.82 19.16
C ARG A 326 -7.21 -4.69 20.59
N GLY A 327 -5.91 -4.81 20.81
CA GLY A 327 -5.32 -4.73 22.15
C GLY A 327 -3.83 -4.43 22.16
N GLY A 328 -3.33 -3.88 23.26
CA GLY A 328 -1.90 -3.64 23.48
C GLY A 328 -1.42 -2.27 23.02
N THR A 329 -0.10 -2.09 22.97
CA THR A 329 0.55 -0.85 22.56
C THR A 329 0.81 -0.82 21.06
N ILE A 330 0.25 0.16 20.38
CA ILE A 330 0.28 0.29 18.92
C ILE A 330 0.66 1.72 18.56
N ARG A 331 1.61 1.89 17.64
CA ARG A 331 2.12 3.21 17.26
C ARG A 331 2.04 3.45 15.76
N PHE A 332 1.64 4.67 15.41
CA PHE A 332 1.64 5.21 14.06
C PHE A 332 2.45 6.50 14.09
N HIS A 333 3.62 6.56 13.45
CA HIS A 333 4.42 7.78 13.52
C HIS A 333 5.29 8.08 12.32
N HIS A 334 5.56 9.37 12.10
CA HIS A 334 6.44 9.83 11.01
C HIS A 334 5.95 9.39 9.61
N ASN A 335 4.68 9.07 9.45
CA ASN A 335 4.11 8.71 8.16
C ASN A 335 3.57 9.94 7.42
N VAL A 336 3.45 9.78 6.10
CA VAL A 336 2.84 10.76 5.19
C VAL A 336 1.59 10.13 4.57
N PHE A 337 0.43 10.72 4.81
CA PHE A 337 -0.86 10.34 4.22
C PHE A 337 -1.34 11.47 3.32
N VAL A 338 -1.32 11.27 2.01
CA VAL A 338 -1.71 12.31 1.04
C VAL A 338 -2.64 11.77 -0.05
N GLY A 339 -3.72 12.50 -0.32
CA GLY A 339 -4.80 12.05 -1.20
C GLY A 339 -5.85 11.24 -0.43
N GLY A 340 -6.91 10.82 -1.13
CA GLY A 340 -8.12 10.19 -0.56
C GLY A 340 -9.34 11.10 -0.66
N ALA A 341 -10.50 10.56 -1.01
CA ALA A 341 -11.73 11.36 -1.13
C ALA A 341 -12.58 11.35 0.13
N GLY A 342 -12.77 10.18 0.74
CA GLY A 342 -13.60 9.99 1.93
C GLY A 342 -12.90 10.40 3.23
N ALA A 343 -11.79 9.75 3.56
CA ALA A 343 -10.96 10.12 4.71
C ALA A 343 -9.47 9.90 4.47
N LEU A 344 -8.61 10.65 5.18
CA LEU A 344 -7.17 10.34 5.21
C LEU A 344 -6.88 9.11 6.07
N LEU A 345 -7.66 8.89 7.14
CA LEU A 345 -7.61 7.66 7.91
C LEU A 345 -8.97 7.31 8.50
N ASN A 346 -9.43 6.08 8.22
CA ASN A 346 -10.46 5.42 8.98
C ASN A 346 -9.83 4.55 10.06
N PHE A 347 -9.95 4.96 11.31
CA PHE A 347 -9.39 4.28 12.46
C PHE A 347 -10.50 3.65 13.31
N PHE A 348 -10.35 2.36 13.63
CA PHE A 348 -11.32 1.61 14.41
C PHE A 348 -10.68 0.93 15.62
N ALA A 349 -11.23 1.16 16.80
CA ALA A 349 -10.96 0.30 17.96
C ALA A 349 -12.05 -0.78 18.04
N GLN A 350 -11.67 -2.05 18.09
CA GLN A 350 -12.61 -3.18 18.12
C GLN A 350 -12.04 -4.31 18.99
N PRO A 351 -11.86 -4.09 20.30
CA PRO A 351 -11.34 -5.14 21.19
C PRO A 351 -12.29 -6.34 21.22
N GLU A 352 -11.74 -7.54 21.27
CA GLU A 352 -12.48 -8.78 21.54
C GLU A 352 -12.24 -9.26 22.98
N THR A 353 -13.07 -10.21 23.43
CA THR A 353 -12.92 -10.84 24.75
C THR A 353 -11.55 -11.50 24.90
N GLY A 354 -10.83 -11.12 25.95
CA GLY A 354 -9.49 -11.64 26.25
C GLY A 354 -8.35 -10.75 25.76
N ASP A 355 -8.64 -9.74 24.94
CA ASP A 355 -7.64 -8.77 24.51
C ASP A 355 -7.19 -7.90 25.70
N VAL A 356 -5.89 -7.56 25.72
CA VAL A 356 -5.32 -6.62 26.69
C VAL A 356 -5.77 -5.18 26.38
N PRO A 357 -5.79 -4.26 27.37
CA PRO A 357 -6.18 -2.87 27.14
C PRO A 357 -5.37 -2.19 26.04
N LEU A 358 -6.03 -1.33 25.26
CA LEU A 358 -5.43 -0.58 24.16
C LEU A 358 -4.61 0.62 24.66
N ASN A 359 -3.42 0.80 24.11
CA ASN A 359 -2.64 2.04 24.17
C ASN A 359 -2.21 2.42 22.76
N VAL A 360 -2.91 3.36 22.13
CA VAL A 360 -2.63 3.73 20.73
C VAL A 360 -2.06 5.14 20.65
N GLU A 361 -0.95 5.28 19.93
CA GLU A 361 -0.22 6.53 19.79
C GLU A 361 -0.09 6.90 18.31
N PHE A 362 -0.63 8.04 17.92
CA PHE A 362 -0.42 8.68 16.62
C PHE A 362 0.49 9.89 16.83
N THR A 363 1.75 9.80 16.41
CA THR A 363 2.73 10.87 16.67
C THR A 363 3.46 11.32 15.42
N ASP A 364 3.64 12.63 15.25
CA ASP A 364 4.50 13.18 14.20
C ASP A 364 4.13 12.72 12.77
N ASN A 365 2.84 12.46 12.49
CA ASN A 365 2.39 12.15 11.12
C ASN A 365 1.93 13.42 10.38
N TYR A 366 2.04 13.38 9.06
CA TYR A 366 1.55 14.42 8.16
C TYR A 366 0.36 13.89 7.34
N PHE A 367 -0.77 14.59 7.42
CA PHE A 367 -2.02 14.26 6.74
C PHE A 367 -2.43 15.43 5.83
N ALA A 368 -2.60 15.18 4.53
CA ALA A 368 -3.01 16.24 3.62
C ALA A 368 -3.93 15.82 2.47
N ASP A 369 -4.70 16.80 1.99
CA ASP A 369 -5.36 16.81 0.68
C ASP A 369 -6.47 15.74 0.54
N THR A 370 -7.61 15.96 1.21
CA THR A 370 -8.82 15.13 1.10
C THR A 370 -10.07 15.96 0.80
N LEU A 371 -11.11 15.33 0.25
CA LEU A 371 -12.37 16.00 -0.11
C LEU A 371 -13.43 15.97 0.99
N SER A 372 -13.25 15.17 2.03
CA SER A 372 -14.26 14.98 3.07
C SER A 372 -13.66 15.09 4.47
N LEU A 373 -13.10 14.04 5.06
CA LEU A 373 -12.74 14.02 6.48
C LEU A 373 -11.23 13.79 6.69
N GLY A 374 -10.63 14.41 7.70
CA GLY A 374 -9.25 14.06 8.09
C GLY A 374 -9.22 12.64 8.66
N ILE A 375 -9.83 12.46 9.82
CA ILE A 375 -9.84 11.19 10.55
C ILE A 375 -11.27 10.82 10.95
N TRP A 376 -11.69 9.60 10.61
CA TRP A 376 -12.81 8.94 11.27
C TRP A 376 -12.30 8.03 12.38
N PHE A 377 -12.77 8.23 13.61
CA PHE A 377 -12.48 7.35 14.74
C PHE A 377 -13.76 6.61 15.16
N GLY A 378 -13.88 5.37 14.70
CA GLY A 378 -15.00 4.47 14.96
C GLY A 378 -14.71 3.34 15.96
N GLY A 379 -15.74 2.53 16.19
CA GLY A 379 -15.68 1.28 16.95
C GLY A 379 -16.04 1.40 18.43
N THR A 380 -15.49 0.53 19.27
CA THR A 380 -15.68 0.49 20.72
C THR A 380 -14.33 0.38 21.43
N ALA A 381 -14.26 0.80 22.70
CA ALA A 381 -13.04 0.69 23.48
C ALA A 381 -13.35 0.06 24.84
N GLY A 382 -12.53 -0.92 25.23
CA GLY A 382 -12.64 -1.59 26.53
C GLY A 382 -12.14 -0.72 27.68
N ALA A 383 -12.37 -1.19 28.91
CA ALA A 383 -11.85 -0.53 30.10
C ALA A 383 -10.30 -0.43 30.06
N GLY A 384 -9.77 0.73 30.45
CA GLY A 384 -8.32 0.99 30.45
C GLY A 384 -7.72 1.34 29.09
N ALA A 385 -8.51 1.35 28.00
CA ALA A 385 -8.06 1.82 26.71
C ALA A 385 -7.70 3.32 26.74
N ARG A 386 -6.67 3.72 26.00
CA ARG A 386 -6.26 5.12 25.84
C ARG A 386 -5.74 5.39 24.43
N PHE A 387 -5.99 6.60 23.95
CA PHE A 387 -5.59 7.05 22.62
C PHE A 387 -4.88 8.40 22.72
N ASN A 388 -3.69 8.51 22.15
CA ASN A 388 -2.91 9.74 22.09
C ASN A 388 -2.69 10.17 20.64
N TRP A 389 -3.03 11.41 20.33
CA TRP A 389 -2.73 12.06 19.06
C TRP A 389 -1.84 13.25 19.36
N GLU A 390 -0.56 13.16 19.00
CA GLU A 390 0.42 14.14 19.40
C GLU A 390 1.26 14.63 18.22
N ARG A 391 1.43 15.95 18.09
CA ARG A 391 2.30 16.59 17.09
C ARG A 391 2.02 16.20 15.63
N ASN A 392 0.80 15.77 15.31
CA ASN A 392 0.39 15.51 13.93
C ASN A 392 0.02 16.82 13.22
N ALA A 393 0.14 16.82 11.90
CA ALA A 393 -0.19 17.96 11.04
C ALA A 393 -1.30 17.61 10.05
N PHE A 394 -2.28 18.50 9.89
CA PHE A 394 -3.42 18.30 8.99
C PHE A 394 -3.62 19.50 8.07
N ARG A 395 -3.69 19.27 6.75
CA ARG A 395 -3.96 20.34 5.79
C ARG A 395 -4.74 19.92 4.55
N GLY A 396 -5.17 20.89 3.75
CA GLY A 396 -5.91 20.61 2.51
C GLY A 396 -7.19 19.81 2.73
N LEU A 397 -7.98 20.17 3.76
CA LEU A 397 -9.22 19.48 4.13
C LEU A 397 -10.45 20.17 3.53
N ASP A 398 -10.36 20.59 2.27
CA ASP A 398 -11.41 21.34 1.59
C ASP A 398 -12.56 20.43 1.19
N PHE A 399 -13.79 20.79 1.58
CA PHE A 399 -14.95 19.96 1.29
C PHE A 399 -15.30 20.00 -0.21
N GLY A 400 -15.19 18.85 -0.87
CA GLY A 400 -15.55 18.66 -2.28
C GLY A 400 -16.27 17.33 -2.57
N TYR A 401 -16.65 16.60 -1.52
CA TYR A 401 -17.20 15.24 -1.61
C TYR A 401 -18.58 15.17 -2.29
N GLN A 402 -19.30 16.29 -2.33
CA GLN A 402 -20.58 16.44 -3.03
C GLN A 402 -20.49 16.17 -4.54
N GLY A 403 -19.28 16.19 -5.12
CA GLY A 403 -19.06 15.88 -6.54
C GLY A 403 -19.42 14.45 -6.92
N VAL A 404 -19.48 13.52 -5.96
CA VAL A 404 -19.90 12.12 -6.16
C VAL A 404 -21.04 11.74 -5.20
N TYR A 405 -21.14 12.40 -4.05
CA TYR A 405 -22.19 12.19 -3.06
C TYR A 405 -23.02 13.47 -2.84
N PRO A 406 -24.04 13.77 -3.66
CA PRO A 406 -24.73 15.07 -3.65
C PRO A 406 -25.36 15.48 -2.32
N THR A 407 -25.64 14.52 -1.44
CA THR A 407 -26.22 14.76 -0.10
C THR A 407 -25.17 14.87 1.01
N ALA A 408 -23.89 14.68 0.69
CA ALA A 408 -22.81 14.83 1.66
C ALA A 408 -22.69 16.30 2.11
N THR A 409 -22.35 16.48 3.37
CA THR A 409 -22.12 17.78 4.00
C THR A 409 -20.73 17.85 4.59
N ASP A 410 -20.18 19.06 4.68
CA ASP A 410 -18.90 19.28 5.34
C ASP A 410 -18.98 18.78 6.79
N PRO A 411 -18.09 17.86 7.22
CA PRO A 411 -18.06 17.40 8.61
C PRO A 411 -17.87 18.52 9.65
N GLY A 412 -17.28 19.65 9.25
CA GLY A 412 -16.96 20.79 10.11
C GLY A 412 -15.87 20.51 11.15
N VAL A 413 -15.24 19.34 11.06
CA VAL A 413 -14.19 18.85 11.96
C VAL A 413 -13.08 18.14 11.18
N VAL A 414 -11.86 18.16 11.72
CA VAL A 414 -10.74 17.35 11.21
C VAL A 414 -10.87 15.90 11.66
N LEU A 415 -11.12 15.69 12.95
CA LEU A 415 -11.34 14.37 13.55
C LEU A 415 -12.80 14.24 13.99
N SER A 416 -13.48 13.23 13.46
CA SER A 416 -14.80 12.83 13.90
C SER A 416 -14.73 11.53 14.70
N LYS A 417 -15.54 11.41 15.75
CA LYS A 417 -15.48 10.31 16.71
C LYS A 417 -16.86 9.70 16.93
N ALA A 418 -16.96 8.39 16.86
CA ALA A 418 -18.16 7.66 17.24
C ALA A 418 -18.50 7.87 18.74
N GLY A 419 -19.79 7.97 19.06
CA GLY A 419 -20.27 8.12 20.43
C GLY A 419 -19.94 6.93 21.34
N THR A 420 -19.72 5.76 20.74
CA THR A 420 -19.34 4.50 21.41
C THR A 420 -17.89 4.46 21.89
N ILE A 421 -17.04 5.38 21.45
CA ILE A 421 -15.68 5.54 21.98
C ILE A 421 -15.75 6.45 23.22
N THR A 422 -15.73 5.83 24.40
CA THR A 422 -15.79 6.53 25.69
C THR A 422 -14.44 6.58 26.41
N ALA A 423 -13.45 5.85 25.91
CA ALA A 423 -12.09 5.85 26.44
C ALA A 423 -11.44 7.25 26.36
N PRO A 424 -10.49 7.55 27.27
CA PRO A 424 -9.71 8.78 27.22
C PRO A 424 -8.99 8.96 25.88
N ILE A 425 -9.14 10.17 25.32
CA ILE A 425 -8.44 10.61 24.11
C ILE A 425 -7.67 11.87 24.44
N THR A 426 -6.36 11.86 24.20
CA THR A 426 -5.48 13.01 24.36
C THR A 426 -5.14 13.58 22.98
N LEU A 427 -5.35 14.88 22.81
CA LEU A 427 -4.97 15.65 21.63
C LEU A 427 -3.91 16.66 22.05
N LYS A 428 -2.65 16.46 21.67
CA LYS A 428 -1.53 17.28 22.16
C LYS A 428 -0.72 17.87 21.01
N GLU A 429 -0.49 19.18 21.02
CA GLU A 429 0.46 19.84 20.10
C GLU A 429 0.23 19.56 18.59
N ASN A 430 -0.99 19.18 18.21
CA ASN A 430 -1.32 18.98 16.80
C ASN A 430 -1.52 20.33 16.11
N ARG A 431 -1.23 20.40 14.82
CA ARG A 431 -1.42 21.58 13.99
C ARG A 431 -2.39 21.28 12.87
N TRP A 432 -3.35 22.16 12.61
CA TRP A 432 -4.24 22.02 11.47
C TRP A 432 -4.53 23.38 10.85
N GLU A 433 -4.84 23.42 9.56
CA GLU A 433 -5.27 24.63 8.88
C GLU A 433 -6.73 24.55 8.40
N GLY A 434 -7.28 25.70 8.04
CA GLY A 434 -8.63 25.84 7.51
C GLY A 434 -9.69 26.22 8.54
N SER A 435 -10.95 26.21 8.10
CA SER A 435 -12.10 26.69 8.87
C SER A 435 -12.66 25.66 9.87
N ARG A 436 -12.24 24.40 9.76
CA ARG A 436 -12.76 23.31 10.59
C ARG A 436 -12.24 23.38 12.02
N ARG A 437 -13.04 22.88 12.94
CA ARG A 437 -12.60 22.61 14.32
C ARG A 437 -11.73 21.36 14.32
N PHE A 438 -10.86 21.19 15.32
CA PHE A 438 -10.10 19.94 15.40
C PHE A 438 -11.02 18.75 15.68
N ILE A 439 -11.96 18.90 16.62
CA ILE A 439 -12.98 17.91 16.98
C ILE A 439 -14.26 18.63 17.44
N SER A 440 -15.41 17.94 17.38
CA SER A 440 -16.69 18.49 17.82
C SER A 440 -16.67 18.89 19.31
N GLY A 441 -17.21 20.07 19.61
CA GLY A 441 -17.34 20.60 20.97
C GLY A 441 -16.12 21.39 21.48
N LEU A 442 -14.98 21.38 20.78
CA LEU A 442 -13.86 22.27 21.06
C LEU A 442 -13.82 23.42 20.05
N THR A 443 -13.77 24.66 20.52
CA THR A 443 -13.70 25.88 19.69
C THR A 443 -12.28 26.41 19.49
N GLY A 444 -11.27 25.75 20.08
CA GLY A 444 -9.86 26.09 19.96
C GLY A 444 -8.98 24.86 20.16
N GLY A 445 -7.67 25.08 20.32
CA GLY A 445 -6.69 23.98 20.39
C GLY A 445 -6.41 23.42 21.80
N SER A 446 -7.11 23.91 22.83
CA SER A 446 -6.99 23.40 24.20
C SER A 446 -8.36 23.36 24.88
N GLY A 447 -8.56 22.43 25.82
CA GLY A 447 -9.80 22.26 26.58
C GLY A 447 -10.21 20.80 26.74
N THR A 448 -11.37 20.56 27.33
CA THR A 448 -11.90 19.20 27.56
C THR A 448 -13.34 19.12 27.09
N VAL A 449 -13.69 18.06 26.35
CA VAL A 449 -15.06 17.73 25.95
C VAL A 449 -15.30 16.23 26.07
N GLY A 450 -16.22 15.82 26.94
CA GLY A 450 -16.48 14.41 27.21
C GLY A 450 -15.19 13.66 27.62
N SER A 451 -14.81 12.64 26.85
CA SER A 451 -13.59 11.85 27.08
C SER A 451 -12.32 12.43 26.43
N VAL A 452 -12.41 13.59 25.78
CA VAL A 452 -11.32 14.20 25.02
C VAL A 452 -10.68 15.32 25.83
N THR A 453 -9.37 15.27 25.99
CA THR A 453 -8.55 16.35 26.57
C THR A 453 -7.56 16.85 25.53
N ALA A 454 -7.57 18.16 25.30
CA ALA A 454 -6.74 18.83 24.31
C ALA A 454 -5.80 19.84 24.96
N THR A 455 -4.53 19.88 24.55
CA THR A 455 -3.53 20.83 25.06
C THR A 455 -2.54 21.22 23.98
N GLY A 456 -2.32 22.53 23.81
CA GLY A 456 -1.27 23.07 22.94
C GLY A 456 -1.49 22.84 21.43
N ASN A 457 -2.67 22.39 20.99
CA ASN A 457 -2.94 22.28 19.56
C ASN A 457 -3.13 23.68 18.95
N VAL A 458 -2.85 23.84 17.66
CA VAL A 458 -2.87 25.14 16.97
C VAL A 458 -3.65 25.04 15.67
N ASN A 459 -4.70 25.86 15.52
CA ASN A 459 -5.28 26.16 14.21
C ASN A 459 -4.46 27.27 13.56
N GLY A 460 -3.77 26.98 12.46
CA GLY A 460 -2.98 27.93 11.71
C GLY A 460 -2.38 27.26 10.48
N ALA A 461 -1.75 28.05 9.61
CA ALA A 461 -1.12 27.55 8.39
C ALA A 461 -0.24 26.33 8.68
N VAL A 462 -0.25 25.29 7.86
CA VAL A 462 0.64 24.13 7.98
C VAL A 462 1.57 24.13 6.78
N THR A 463 2.88 24.03 7.03
CA THR A 463 3.88 23.98 5.95
C THR A 463 3.59 22.78 5.04
N ALA A 464 3.45 23.00 3.73
CA ALA A 464 3.24 21.90 2.80
C ALA A 464 4.45 20.95 2.78
N LEU A 465 4.20 19.65 2.79
CA LEU A 465 5.26 18.67 2.53
C LEU A 465 5.65 18.72 1.05
N THR A 466 6.96 18.78 0.80
CA THR A 466 7.54 18.74 -0.54
C THR A 466 8.30 17.43 -0.67
N PHE A 467 8.03 16.68 -1.74
CA PHE A 467 8.81 15.50 -2.10
C PHE A 467 10.03 15.89 -2.94
N VAL A 468 11.05 15.04 -3.00
CA VAL A 468 12.24 15.26 -3.84
C VAL A 468 11.84 15.36 -5.31
N ASP A 469 11.13 14.37 -5.83
CA ASP A 469 10.59 14.39 -7.18
C ASP A 469 9.41 13.41 -7.32
N THR A 470 8.20 13.93 -7.50
CA THR A 470 7.03 13.07 -7.74
C THR A 470 6.99 12.55 -9.17
N GLY A 471 7.64 13.23 -10.12
CA GLY A 471 7.46 13.02 -11.56
C GLY A 471 6.14 13.54 -12.12
N LEU A 472 5.29 14.17 -11.30
CA LEU A 472 4.09 14.87 -11.77
C LEU A 472 4.43 16.28 -12.26
N PRO A 473 3.58 16.89 -13.12
CA PRO A 473 3.76 18.27 -13.54
C PRO A 473 3.91 19.23 -12.35
N ALA A 474 4.83 20.18 -12.44
CA ALA A 474 5.10 21.12 -11.36
C ALA A 474 3.82 21.84 -10.88
N GLY A 475 3.68 21.95 -9.55
CA GLY A 475 2.50 22.57 -8.92
C GLY A 475 1.27 21.67 -8.82
N THR A 476 1.34 20.42 -9.29
CA THR A 476 0.27 19.44 -9.08
C THR A 476 0.08 19.16 -7.60
N THR A 477 -1.10 19.46 -7.05
CA THR A 477 -1.45 19.07 -5.67
C THR A 477 -1.79 17.59 -5.62
N THR A 478 -1.61 16.95 -4.45
CA THR A 478 -1.76 15.48 -4.40
C THR A 478 -3.19 15.00 -4.69
N ARG A 479 -4.20 15.87 -4.51
CA ARG A 479 -5.61 15.59 -4.84
C ARG A 479 -5.97 15.77 -6.32
N GLN A 480 -5.10 16.32 -7.17
CA GLN A 480 -5.43 16.54 -8.58
C GLN A 480 -5.33 15.27 -9.46
N LEU A 481 -4.67 14.22 -8.97
CA LEU A 481 -4.59 12.95 -9.67
C LEU A 481 -5.83 12.09 -9.36
N GLU A 482 -6.43 11.52 -10.39
CA GLU A 482 -7.58 10.61 -10.30
C GLU A 482 -7.36 9.40 -11.23
N ARG A 483 -8.13 8.33 -11.07
CA ARG A 483 -8.27 7.31 -12.11
C ARG A 483 -9.27 7.82 -13.15
N TRP A 484 -8.99 7.55 -14.43
CA TRP A 484 -9.96 7.81 -15.47
C TRP A 484 -11.17 6.87 -15.31
N THR A 485 -12.38 7.43 -15.36
CA THR A 485 -13.63 6.68 -15.42
C THR A 485 -14.60 7.42 -16.33
N ASP A 486 -15.49 6.69 -17.00
CA ASP A 486 -16.52 7.26 -17.87
C ASP A 486 -17.68 7.86 -17.06
N LYS A 487 -17.98 7.29 -15.90
CA LYS A 487 -19.14 7.67 -15.09
C LYS A 487 -18.88 7.46 -13.61
N ALA A 488 -19.40 8.37 -12.78
CA ALA A 488 -19.47 8.09 -11.35
C ALA A 488 -20.49 6.97 -11.06
N THR A 489 -20.20 6.06 -10.12
CA THR A 489 -21.04 4.85 -9.88
C THR A 489 -21.64 4.79 -8.48
N LEU A 490 -21.20 5.64 -7.56
CA LEU A 490 -21.50 5.54 -6.13
C LEU A 490 -22.85 6.13 -5.69
N ALA A 491 -23.59 6.79 -6.60
CA ALA A 491 -24.92 7.34 -6.30
C ALA A 491 -25.93 7.07 -7.44
N PRO A 492 -27.22 6.85 -7.12
CA PRO A 492 -28.25 6.76 -8.15
C PRO A 492 -28.31 8.03 -9.00
N GLY A 493 -28.33 7.86 -10.33
CA GLY A 493 -28.37 8.98 -11.27
C GLY A 493 -27.07 9.76 -11.41
N SER A 494 -25.94 9.19 -10.95
CA SER A 494 -24.61 9.80 -11.11
C SER A 494 -24.33 10.22 -12.56
N PRO A 495 -23.69 11.38 -12.76
CA PRO A 495 -23.42 11.92 -14.09
C PRO A 495 -22.28 11.19 -14.80
N GLU A 496 -22.20 11.39 -16.12
CA GLU A 496 -20.98 11.13 -16.89
C GLU A 496 -19.84 12.02 -16.38
N MET A 497 -18.63 11.49 -16.42
CA MET A 497 -17.48 12.22 -15.96
C MET A 497 -16.95 13.18 -17.01
N THR A 498 -16.87 14.45 -16.62
CA THR A 498 -16.27 15.51 -17.43
C THR A 498 -14.94 15.92 -16.81
N TYR A 499 -13.88 15.86 -17.60
CA TYR A 499 -12.54 16.27 -17.21
C TYR A 499 -12.26 17.65 -17.81
N ALA A 500 -11.89 18.61 -16.95
CA ALA A 500 -11.47 19.94 -17.38
C ALA A 500 -10.10 19.88 -18.09
N ALA A 501 -9.80 20.87 -18.93
CA ALA A 501 -8.45 21.03 -19.46
C ALA A 501 -7.42 21.13 -18.32
N GLY A 502 -6.31 20.41 -18.44
CA GLY A 502 -5.27 20.28 -17.42
C GLY A 502 -5.50 19.18 -16.39
N ALA A 503 -6.68 18.54 -16.34
CA ALA A 503 -6.93 17.43 -15.41
C ALA A 503 -5.95 16.27 -15.66
N LEU A 504 -5.47 15.66 -14.58
CA LEU A 504 -4.52 14.54 -14.60
C LEU A 504 -5.24 13.25 -14.23
N VAL A 505 -5.05 12.22 -15.05
CA VAL A 505 -5.64 10.90 -14.81
C VAL A 505 -4.64 9.78 -15.01
N MET A 506 -4.77 8.73 -14.21
CA MET A 506 -4.19 7.42 -14.50
C MET A 506 -5.18 6.57 -15.29
N HIS A 507 -4.69 5.89 -16.34
CA HIS A 507 -5.44 4.89 -17.10
C HIS A 507 -4.49 3.76 -17.50
N ASP A 508 -4.80 2.51 -17.13
CA ASP A 508 -3.96 1.31 -17.37
C ASP A 508 -2.48 1.50 -16.98
N GLY A 509 -2.24 2.20 -15.86
CA GLY A 509 -0.89 2.46 -15.33
C GLY A 509 -0.12 3.53 -16.09
N GLN A 510 -0.77 4.26 -17.00
CA GLN A 510 -0.20 5.38 -17.74
C GLN A 510 -0.80 6.71 -17.26
N LEU A 511 0.00 7.77 -17.30
CA LEU A 511 -0.41 9.12 -16.91
C LEU A 511 -0.86 9.93 -18.14
N TYR A 512 -1.98 10.62 -18.02
CA TYR A 512 -2.50 11.50 -19.05
C TYR A 512 -2.92 12.86 -18.50
N ARG A 513 -2.80 13.87 -19.34
CA ARG A 513 -3.32 15.23 -19.11
C ARG A 513 -4.38 15.58 -20.15
N ALA A 514 -5.53 16.07 -19.70
CA ALA A 514 -6.56 16.56 -20.60
C ALA A 514 -6.07 17.84 -21.30
N ARG A 515 -6.02 17.84 -22.64
CA ARG A 515 -5.70 19.03 -23.46
C ARG A 515 -6.85 20.02 -23.52
N VAL A 516 -8.07 19.48 -23.56
CA VAL A 516 -9.32 20.22 -23.62
C VAL A 516 -10.35 19.56 -22.70
N GLN A 517 -11.39 20.31 -22.32
CA GLN A 517 -12.51 19.71 -21.61
C GLN A 517 -13.13 18.59 -22.46
N ASN A 518 -13.37 17.43 -21.85
CA ASN A 518 -13.95 16.28 -22.53
C ASN A 518 -14.74 15.38 -21.58
N THR A 519 -15.62 14.57 -22.17
CA THR A 519 -16.54 13.64 -21.48
C THR A 519 -16.58 12.35 -22.29
N ASN A 520 -16.49 11.18 -21.65
CA ASN A 520 -16.51 9.86 -22.31
C ASN A 520 -15.51 9.70 -23.46
N LYS A 521 -14.30 10.24 -23.28
CA LYS A 521 -13.18 10.08 -24.22
C LYS A 521 -12.05 9.32 -23.52
N PRO A 522 -11.97 7.99 -23.64
CA PRO A 522 -10.87 7.24 -23.03
C PRO A 522 -9.51 7.68 -23.60
N PRO A 523 -8.50 8.02 -22.76
CA PRO A 523 -7.23 8.58 -23.17
C PRO A 523 -6.48 7.89 -24.31
N PRO A 524 -6.30 6.56 -24.34
CA PRO A 524 -5.46 5.97 -25.39
C PRO A 524 -6.06 6.13 -26.79
N ALA A 525 -7.39 6.14 -26.92
CA ALA A 525 -8.08 6.25 -28.21
C ALA A 525 -8.36 7.71 -28.63
N ASN A 526 -8.07 8.70 -27.79
CA ASN A 526 -8.54 10.09 -27.97
C ASN A 526 -7.40 11.11 -27.77
N SER A 527 -6.32 10.98 -28.55
CA SER A 527 -5.11 11.83 -28.45
C SER A 527 -5.30 13.32 -28.75
N ALA A 528 -6.42 13.69 -29.40
CA ALA A 528 -6.80 15.09 -29.55
C ALA A 528 -7.27 15.71 -28.22
N GLN A 529 -7.83 14.90 -27.32
CA GLN A 529 -8.31 15.32 -26.01
C GLN A 529 -7.28 15.07 -24.91
N TRP A 530 -6.40 14.10 -25.09
CA TRP A 530 -5.45 13.67 -24.07
C TRP A 530 -4.01 13.75 -24.55
N GLU A 531 -3.16 14.19 -23.64
CA GLU A 531 -1.71 14.14 -23.77
C GLU A 531 -1.19 13.01 -22.88
N HIS A 532 -0.51 12.05 -23.48
CA HIS A 532 0.26 11.06 -22.73
C HIS A 532 1.47 11.74 -22.09
N LEU A 533 1.71 11.48 -20.82
CA LEU A 533 2.84 12.02 -20.05
C LEU A 533 3.78 10.89 -19.64
N PRO A 534 5.06 11.20 -19.36
CA PRO A 534 5.95 10.25 -18.70
C PRO A 534 5.32 9.72 -17.41
N VAL A 535 5.60 8.47 -17.13
CA VAL A 535 5.16 7.83 -15.89
C VAL A 535 5.87 8.50 -14.70
N PRO A 536 5.18 8.75 -13.57
CA PRO A 536 5.81 9.32 -12.37
C PRO A 536 7.01 8.51 -11.87
N VAL A 537 8.07 9.21 -11.45
CA VAL A 537 9.32 8.60 -10.94
C VAL A 537 9.22 8.19 -9.47
N ASP A 538 8.31 8.81 -8.72
CA ASP A 538 8.00 8.49 -7.32
C ASP A 538 9.21 8.51 -6.36
N ASP A 539 10.08 9.53 -6.49
CA ASP A 539 11.00 9.92 -5.42
C ASP A 539 10.25 10.70 -4.33
N LEU A 540 9.47 9.92 -3.58
CA LEU A 540 8.60 10.41 -2.51
C LEU A 540 9.34 10.56 -1.18
N ARG A 541 10.67 10.66 -1.20
CA ARG A 541 11.41 11.11 -0.02
C ARG A 541 11.01 12.54 0.29
N THR A 542 10.93 12.85 1.59
CA THR A 542 10.72 14.23 2.03
C THR A 542 11.92 15.07 1.63
N ALA A 543 11.67 16.18 0.94
CA ALA A 543 12.74 17.04 0.43
C ALA A 543 13.62 17.55 1.59
N PRO A 544 14.96 17.51 1.43
CA PRO A 544 15.89 17.92 2.48
C PRO A 544 15.74 19.41 2.79
N GLY A 545 16.09 19.79 4.03
CA GLY A 545 16.02 21.18 4.49
C GLY A 545 14.61 21.70 4.81
N THR A 546 13.57 20.88 4.61
CA THR A 546 12.19 21.21 5.03
C THR A 546 11.98 20.95 6.53
N GLU A 547 10.94 21.57 7.11
CA GLU A 547 10.50 21.28 8.49
C GLU A 547 10.23 19.77 8.68
N TRP A 548 9.64 19.12 7.68
CA TRP A 548 9.29 17.70 7.74
C TRP A 548 10.50 16.79 7.73
N ALA A 549 11.53 17.12 6.92
CA ALA A 549 12.79 16.39 6.93
C ALA A 549 13.50 16.51 8.30
N GLN A 550 13.49 17.70 8.92
CA GLN A 550 14.05 17.90 10.27
C GLN A 550 13.34 17.09 11.34
N ARG A 551 12.05 16.80 11.13
CA ARG A 551 11.22 15.97 12.02
C ARG A 551 11.27 14.49 11.65
N GLY A 552 12.02 14.10 10.62
CA GLY A 552 12.12 12.70 10.16
C GLY A 552 10.82 12.15 9.58
N VAL A 553 9.89 12.99 9.12
CA VAL A 553 8.60 12.53 8.57
C VAL A 553 8.80 12.05 7.13
N GLY A 554 8.25 10.87 6.79
CA GLY A 554 8.34 10.26 5.47
C GLY A 554 9.39 9.14 5.41
N LEU A 555 9.86 8.83 4.21
CA LEU A 555 10.82 7.75 3.97
C LEU A 555 12.18 8.05 4.64
N LEU A 556 12.85 6.98 5.06
CA LEU A 556 14.23 7.00 5.54
C LEU A 556 15.19 6.76 4.39
N ASP A 557 16.34 7.45 4.39
CA ASP A 557 17.40 7.19 3.41
C ASP A 557 18.01 5.78 3.58
N VAL A 558 18.04 5.28 4.81
CA VAL A 558 18.45 3.92 5.19
C VAL A 558 17.45 3.40 6.22
N ALA A 559 16.81 2.28 5.90
CA ALA A 559 15.96 1.56 6.85
C ALA A 559 16.80 1.05 8.05
N PRO A 560 16.29 1.17 9.30
CA PRO A 560 17.01 0.81 10.52
C PRO A 560 17.13 -0.70 10.77
#